data_AF-A0A3Q7EVT8-F1
#
_entry.id   AF-A0A3Q7EVT8-F1
#
_cell.length_a   1.000
_cell.length_b   1.000
_cell.length_c   1.000
_cell.angle_alpha   90.00
_cell.angle_beta   90.00
_cell.angle_gamma   90.00
#
_symmetry.space_group_name_H-M   'P 1'
#
loop_
_entity.id
_entity.type
_entity.pdbx_description
1 polymer ?
#
loop_
_entity_poly.entity_id
_entity_poly.type
_entity_poly.pdbx_seq_one_letter_code
_entity_poly.pdbx_strand_id
1 'polypeptide(L)'
;MVGFNSPRNEMEALNSILTAIAKLDGEHCSTTTLEELRVAAVNLISELGKKCKEESKVVTRSSCEAEKCLQQWGEDQGVKSQLEISYFEGAGRGAIARQDLRIGDIALEIPLSIVISDDLVHEYYMYSILEKIEGMSAETMLLLWSMKEKHNPDSKFKLYFDTLPEDAVVRVLRYIKSAPIKGLLYEDHGHKHINRQTDADLAESPSDRRLSFGMEAIMALDGTLLLEEIVQAKEVPAFDPIYYRLHLRAQYDELFPSLCNDHPDVFPPEQYRWEQFLWACELWYSNSMKIMFTDGKLRTCLIPIAGFLNHSTCPHIMHYGKVDSTTNSIKFPLSRSCNAGQQCFLGYGSFSSSHLLTFYGFLPQLDNYYDVIPLDIDVASNDDCADTDPTPDWTSHMVRGTWFSKNHGIFHYGLPAPLLDRMRRSRNPSLQSMTLTPENLEIELDILRDLCSMFEEMRDGLGDPELDNRETTSCDVKLAVDFKDLQRRIFSSIVASCQAGYESSQLV
;
A
#
# COMPACT_ATOMS: atom_id res chain seq x y z
N MET A 1 17.08 11.80 -9.27
CA MET A 1 16.30 10.57 -9.50
C MET A 1 15.87 10.50 -10.95
N VAL A 2 16.45 9.59 -11.73
CA VAL A 2 15.78 9.12 -12.95
C VAL A 2 14.73 8.13 -12.44
N GLY A 3 13.52 8.64 -12.19
CA GLY A 3 12.41 7.84 -11.68
C GLY A 3 12.10 6.71 -12.66
N PHE A 4 11.91 5.50 -12.15
CA PHE A 4 11.49 4.39 -12.98
C PHE A 4 10.11 4.69 -13.59
N ASN A 5 9.94 4.34 -14.86
CA ASN A 5 8.65 4.49 -15.53
C ASN A 5 7.69 3.39 -15.03
N SER A 6 6.63 3.77 -14.34
CA SER A 6 5.52 2.89 -13.96
C SER A 6 4.22 3.41 -14.58
N PRO A 7 3.24 2.54 -14.91
CA PRO A 7 1.93 2.97 -15.41
C PRO A 7 1.25 3.98 -14.49
N ARG A 8 1.44 3.85 -13.17
CA ARG A 8 0.94 4.79 -12.17
C ARG A 8 1.60 6.17 -12.29
N ASN A 9 2.93 6.23 -12.37
CA ASN A 9 3.65 7.50 -12.52
C ASN A 9 3.27 8.19 -13.84
N GLU A 10 3.13 7.43 -14.92
CA GLU A 10 2.67 7.95 -16.21
C GLU A 10 1.23 8.49 -16.12
N MET A 11 0.34 7.77 -15.42
CA MET A 11 -1.02 8.21 -15.18
C MET A 11 -1.10 9.47 -14.30
N GLU A 12 -0.28 9.58 -13.26
CA GLU A 12 -0.18 10.79 -12.41
C GLU A 12 0.33 11.98 -13.21
N ALA A 13 1.33 11.79 -14.08
CA ALA A 13 1.85 12.83 -14.96
C ALA A 13 0.78 13.32 -15.95
N LEU A 14 0.05 12.40 -16.59
CA LEU A 14 -1.03 12.74 -17.52
C LEU A 14 -2.21 13.44 -16.83
N ASN A 15 -2.59 13.01 -15.62
CA ASN A 15 -3.61 13.70 -14.82
C ASN A 15 -3.16 15.10 -14.36
N SER A 16 -1.86 15.28 -14.10
CA SER A 16 -1.29 16.60 -13.80
C SER A 16 -1.35 17.53 -15.01
N ILE A 17 -1.12 17.01 -16.23
CA ILE A 17 -1.31 17.75 -17.48
C ILE A 17 -2.78 18.17 -17.63
N LEU A 18 -3.73 17.26 -17.44
CA LEU A 18 -5.17 17.57 -17.51
C LEU A 18 -5.57 18.66 -16.51
N THR A 19 -5.03 18.61 -15.29
CA THR A 19 -5.26 19.62 -14.25
C THR A 19 -4.67 20.98 -14.63
N ALA A 20 -3.49 21.01 -15.25
CA ALA A 20 -2.85 22.23 -15.72
C ALA A 20 -3.65 22.88 -16.88
N ILE A 21 -4.12 22.07 -17.84
CA ILE A 21 -4.98 22.53 -18.93
C ILE A 21 -6.26 23.19 -18.38
N ALA A 22 -6.93 22.52 -17.44
CA ALA A 22 -8.16 23.05 -16.84
C ALA A 22 -7.98 24.41 -16.13
N LYS A 23 -6.78 24.70 -15.61
CA LYS A 23 -6.45 26.02 -15.02
C LYS A 23 -6.22 27.08 -16.10
N LEU A 24 -5.55 26.71 -17.21
CA LEU A 24 -5.22 27.62 -18.31
C LEU A 24 -6.45 28.01 -19.15
N ASP A 25 -7.42 27.11 -19.31
CA ASP A 25 -8.67 27.40 -20.02
C ASP A 25 -9.46 28.55 -19.37
N GLY A 26 -9.22 28.86 -18.09
CA GLY A 26 -9.83 29.98 -17.38
C GLY A 26 -9.20 31.36 -17.67
N GLU A 27 -8.01 31.43 -18.29
CA GLU A 27 -7.19 32.65 -18.34
C GLU A 27 -6.96 33.24 -19.75
N HIS A 28 -7.81 32.93 -20.74
CA HIS A 28 -7.71 33.42 -22.13
C HIS A 28 -6.43 32.98 -22.88
N CYS A 29 -6.40 31.74 -23.40
CA CYS A 29 -5.43 31.35 -24.44
C CYS A 29 -6.01 30.28 -25.39
N SER A 30 -5.56 30.30 -26.65
CA SER A 30 -5.87 29.43 -27.80
C SER A 30 -6.62 28.11 -27.47
N THR A 31 -7.92 28.08 -27.77
CA THR A 31 -8.83 26.99 -27.41
C THR A 31 -8.60 25.67 -28.16
N THR A 32 -7.95 25.70 -29.34
CA THR A 32 -7.81 24.49 -30.17
C THR A 32 -6.64 23.60 -29.74
N THR A 33 -5.47 24.19 -29.46
CA THR A 33 -4.26 23.41 -29.12
C THR A 33 -4.35 22.78 -27.72
N LEU A 34 -4.97 23.47 -26.76
CA LEU A 34 -5.20 22.94 -25.42
C LEU A 34 -6.20 21.76 -25.46
N GLU A 35 -7.24 21.86 -26.30
CA GLU A 35 -8.19 20.76 -26.50
C GLU A 35 -7.53 19.55 -27.19
N GLU A 36 -6.69 19.77 -28.21
CA GLU A 36 -5.91 18.70 -28.83
C GLU A 36 -5.00 17.98 -27.81
N LEU A 37 -4.32 18.74 -26.95
CA LEU A 37 -3.49 18.18 -25.88
C LEU A 37 -4.33 17.42 -24.84
N ARG A 38 -5.50 17.96 -24.48
CA ARG A 38 -6.45 17.30 -23.57
C ARG A 38 -6.90 15.96 -24.14
N VAL A 39 -7.32 15.93 -25.40
CA VAL A 39 -7.73 14.71 -26.11
C VAL A 39 -6.59 13.70 -26.17
N ALA A 40 -5.37 14.14 -26.51
CA ALA A 40 -4.19 13.28 -26.54
C ALA A 40 -3.89 12.67 -25.16
N ALA A 41 -3.93 13.47 -24.09
CA ALA A 41 -3.70 13.00 -22.73
C ALA A 41 -4.78 11.99 -22.28
N VAL A 42 -6.06 12.26 -22.55
CA VAL A 42 -7.17 11.33 -22.26
C VAL A 42 -7.00 10.01 -23.01
N ASN A 43 -6.62 10.05 -24.28
CA ASN A 43 -6.37 8.85 -25.08
C ASN A 43 -5.21 8.02 -24.52
N LEU A 44 -4.11 8.67 -24.10
CA LEU A 44 -3.00 7.98 -23.45
C LEU A 44 -3.40 7.33 -22.12
N ILE A 45 -4.18 8.03 -21.28
CA ILE A 45 -4.72 7.45 -20.04
C ILE A 45 -5.61 6.24 -20.34
N SER A 46 -6.46 6.32 -21.38
CA SER A 46 -7.32 5.22 -21.80
C SER A 46 -6.50 4.00 -22.25
N GLU A 47 -5.46 4.21 -23.07
CA GLU A 47 -4.56 3.13 -23.52
C GLU A 47 -3.77 2.51 -22.36
N LEU A 48 -3.33 3.31 -21.39
CA LEU A 48 -2.70 2.79 -20.16
C LEU A 48 -3.70 1.98 -19.34
N GLY A 49 -4.92 2.49 -19.14
CA GLY A 49 -5.97 1.81 -18.39
C GLY A 49 -6.40 0.48 -18.99
N LYS A 50 -6.37 0.34 -20.33
CA LYS A 50 -6.64 -0.95 -21.03
C LYS A 50 -5.60 -2.02 -20.74
N LYS A 51 -4.35 -1.64 -20.45
CA LYS A 51 -3.29 -2.58 -20.05
C LYS A 51 -3.45 -3.05 -18.60
N CYS A 52 -4.21 -2.32 -17.81
CA CYS A 52 -4.44 -2.56 -16.38
C CYS A 52 -5.69 -3.38 -16.08
N LYS A 53 -6.03 -4.38 -16.90
CA LYS A 53 -7.24 -5.20 -16.67
C LYS A 53 -6.99 -6.25 -15.60
N GLU A 54 -7.43 -5.95 -14.39
CA GLU A 54 -7.58 -6.93 -13.31
C GLU A 54 -8.88 -7.71 -13.49
N GLU A 55 -8.80 -9.04 -13.49
CA GLU A 55 -9.96 -9.91 -13.54
C GLU A 55 -10.54 -10.09 -12.13
N SER A 56 -11.57 -9.31 -11.79
CA SER A 56 -12.30 -9.50 -10.53
C SER A 56 -13.55 -10.36 -10.73
N LYS A 57 -13.59 -11.54 -10.12
CA LYS A 57 -14.80 -12.38 -10.08
C LYS A 57 -15.73 -11.90 -8.98
N VAL A 58 -16.88 -11.37 -9.40
CA VAL A 58 -17.98 -11.02 -8.49
C VAL A 58 -18.66 -12.31 -8.04
N VAL A 59 -18.59 -12.63 -6.75
CA VAL A 59 -19.16 -13.88 -6.19
C VAL A 59 -20.68 -13.82 -6.16
N THR A 60 -21.24 -12.63 -5.91
CA THR A 60 -22.67 -12.41 -5.83
C THR A 60 -23.05 -11.18 -6.64
N ARG A 61 -23.73 -11.41 -7.76
CA ARG A 61 -24.27 -10.34 -8.61
C ARG A 61 -25.40 -9.54 -7.92
N SER A 62 -25.89 -10.03 -6.78
CA SER A 62 -26.75 -9.31 -5.84
C SER A 62 -25.96 -9.06 -4.56
N SER A 63 -25.68 -7.80 -4.23
CA SER A 63 -25.19 -7.41 -2.89
C SER A 63 -26.03 -8.09 -1.81
N CYS A 64 -25.39 -8.57 -0.72
CA CYS A 64 -26.16 -9.10 0.39
C CYS A 64 -27.01 -7.98 0.99
N GLU A 65 -28.09 -8.32 1.70
CA GLU A 65 -28.99 -7.32 2.27
C GLU A 65 -28.23 -6.30 3.15
N ALA A 66 -27.14 -6.70 3.82
CA ALA A 66 -26.32 -5.80 4.61
C ALA A 66 -25.61 -4.73 3.77
N GLU A 67 -25.04 -5.07 2.60
CA GLU A 67 -24.39 -4.07 1.73
C GLU A 67 -25.41 -3.09 1.14
N LYS A 68 -26.60 -3.56 0.78
CA LYS A 68 -27.69 -2.69 0.32
C LYS A 68 -28.14 -1.73 1.42
N CYS A 69 -28.34 -2.25 2.63
CA CYS A 69 -28.70 -1.42 3.78
C CYS A 69 -27.63 -0.38 4.06
N LEU A 70 -26.34 -0.77 4.01
CA LEU A 70 -25.23 0.15 4.23
C LEU A 70 -25.15 1.24 3.16
N GLN A 71 -25.31 0.86 1.90
CA GLN A 71 -25.38 1.80 0.78
C GLN A 71 -26.54 2.78 0.97
N GLN A 72 -27.75 2.28 1.28
CA GLN A 72 -28.93 3.11 1.49
C GLN A 72 -28.73 4.09 2.65
N TRP A 73 -28.19 3.62 3.78
CA TRP A 73 -27.85 4.48 4.89
C TRP A 73 -26.87 5.58 4.49
N GLY A 74 -25.83 5.24 3.72
CA GLY A 74 -24.90 6.25 3.21
C GLY A 74 -25.63 7.32 2.40
N GLU A 75 -26.48 6.90 1.47
CA GLU A 75 -27.31 7.80 0.64
C GLU A 75 -28.24 8.68 1.50
N ASP A 76 -28.89 8.11 2.53
CA ASP A 76 -29.73 8.83 3.49
C ASP A 76 -28.94 9.86 4.31
N GLN A 77 -27.66 9.60 4.55
CA GLN A 77 -26.73 10.54 5.20
C GLN A 77 -26.11 11.57 4.24
N GLY A 78 -26.48 11.54 2.95
CA GLY A 78 -26.05 12.50 1.94
C GLY A 78 -24.81 12.08 1.14
N VAL A 79 -24.38 10.82 1.22
CA VAL A 79 -23.37 10.27 0.30
C VAL A 79 -23.91 10.29 -1.11
N LYS A 80 -23.15 10.87 -2.05
CA LYS A 80 -23.45 10.74 -3.48
C LYS A 80 -22.52 9.69 -4.06
N SER A 81 -23.10 8.62 -4.58
CA SER A 81 -22.33 7.49 -5.11
C SER A 81 -22.74 7.14 -6.52
N GLN A 82 -21.74 7.01 -7.40
CA GLN A 82 -21.88 6.36 -8.70
C GLN A 82 -21.45 4.89 -8.66
N LEU A 83 -21.13 4.40 -7.46
CA LEU A 83 -20.67 3.04 -7.20
C LEU A 83 -21.72 2.25 -6.41
N GLU A 84 -21.71 0.94 -6.59
CA GLU A 84 -22.51 0.00 -5.81
C GLU A 84 -21.56 -0.93 -5.04
N ILE A 85 -21.74 -1.03 -3.73
CA ILE A 85 -20.99 -1.98 -2.90
C ILE A 85 -21.30 -3.41 -3.36
N SER A 86 -20.26 -4.19 -3.61
CA SER A 86 -20.35 -5.58 -4.07
C SER A 86 -19.32 -6.46 -3.37
N TYR A 87 -19.40 -7.77 -3.61
CA TYR A 87 -18.53 -8.77 -3.00
C TYR A 87 -17.68 -9.49 -4.05
N PHE A 88 -16.37 -9.56 -3.80
CA PHE A 88 -15.35 -10.13 -4.68
C PHE A 88 -14.63 -11.30 -4.02
N GLU A 89 -14.39 -12.35 -4.80
CA GLU A 89 -13.67 -13.54 -4.33
C GLU A 89 -12.23 -13.15 -3.95
N GLY A 90 -11.81 -13.48 -2.73
CA GLY A 90 -10.47 -13.18 -2.21
C GLY A 90 -10.20 -11.71 -1.86
N ALA A 91 -11.07 -10.78 -2.24
CA ALA A 91 -10.92 -9.34 -1.95
C ALA A 91 -12.07 -8.75 -1.12
N GLY A 92 -13.05 -9.55 -0.70
CA GLY A 92 -14.12 -9.09 0.18
C GLY A 92 -15.04 -8.05 -0.46
N ARG A 93 -15.50 -7.09 0.36
CA ARG A 93 -16.25 -5.94 -0.15
C ARG A 93 -15.39 -5.08 -1.07
N GLY A 94 -15.99 -4.64 -2.15
CA GLY A 94 -15.46 -3.66 -3.08
C GLY A 94 -16.60 -2.79 -3.57
N ALA A 95 -16.36 -2.00 -4.62
CA ALA A 95 -17.44 -1.28 -5.28
C ALA A 95 -17.34 -1.39 -6.80
N ILE A 96 -18.47 -1.59 -7.47
CA ILE A 96 -18.57 -1.59 -8.94
C ILE A 96 -19.15 -0.27 -9.43
N ALA A 97 -18.75 0.17 -10.62
CA ALA A 97 -19.37 1.33 -11.25
C ALA A 97 -20.78 0.98 -11.74
N ARG A 98 -21.78 1.82 -11.40
CA ARG A 98 -23.18 1.64 -11.84
C ARG A 98 -23.38 1.97 -13.33
N GLN A 99 -22.47 2.78 -13.88
CA GLN A 99 -22.47 3.24 -15.27
C GLN A 99 -21.03 3.46 -15.74
N ASP A 100 -20.84 3.76 -17.02
CA ASP A 100 -19.53 4.15 -17.53
C ASP A 100 -19.14 5.52 -16.95
N LEU A 101 -17.98 5.57 -16.27
CA LEU A 101 -17.44 6.76 -15.65
C LEU A 101 -16.16 7.21 -16.36
N ARG A 102 -16.02 8.52 -16.54
CA ARG A 102 -14.93 9.18 -17.27
C ARG A 102 -13.91 9.78 -16.32
N ILE A 103 -12.76 10.15 -16.87
CA ILE A 103 -11.71 10.87 -16.14
C ILE A 103 -12.28 12.19 -15.61
N GLY A 104 -12.08 12.44 -14.33
CA GLY A 104 -12.60 13.61 -13.61
C GLY A 104 -13.99 13.44 -13.01
N ASP A 105 -14.74 12.40 -13.38
CA ASP A 105 -16.04 12.13 -12.74
C ASP A 105 -15.83 11.77 -11.26
N ILE A 106 -16.74 12.22 -10.40
CA ILE A 106 -16.69 11.94 -8.96
C ILE A 106 -17.37 10.60 -8.70
N ALA A 107 -16.58 9.57 -8.42
CA ALA A 107 -17.10 8.23 -8.14
C ALA A 107 -17.87 8.18 -6.81
N LEU A 108 -17.32 8.84 -5.77
CA LEU A 108 -17.93 9.02 -4.46
C LEU A 108 -17.73 10.46 -3.96
N GLU A 109 -18.77 11.02 -3.34
CA GLU A 109 -18.71 12.23 -2.54
C GLU A 109 -19.25 11.94 -1.14
N ILE A 110 -18.37 12.03 -0.13
CA ILE A 110 -18.67 11.71 1.26
C ILE A 110 -18.81 12.99 2.08
N PRO A 111 -19.99 13.33 2.62
CA PRO A 111 -20.15 14.52 3.45
C PRO A 111 -19.35 14.40 4.75
N LEU A 112 -18.77 15.51 5.21
CA LEU A 112 -17.93 15.50 6.43
C LEU A 112 -18.71 15.05 7.68
N SER A 113 -20.04 15.18 7.67
CA SER A 113 -20.93 14.77 8.77
C SER A 113 -20.94 13.26 9.05
N ILE A 114 -20.44 12.42 8.14
CA ILE A 114 -20.28 10.98 8.38
C ILE A 114 -18.82 10.52 8.43
N VAL A 115 -17.87 11.45 8.32
CA VAL A 115 -16.45 11.14 8.49
C VAL A 115 -16.17 11.03 9.98
N ILE A 116 -15.71 9.86 10.41
CA ILE A 116 -15.37 9.64 11.82
C ILE A 116 -13.96 10.13 12.04
N SER A 117 -13.81 11.19 12.81
CA SER A 117 -12.53 11.85 13.11
C SER A 117 -12.50 12.33 14.56
N ASP A 118 -11.35 12.78 15.03
CA ASP A 118 -11.13 13.24 16.40
C ASP A 118 -12.10 14.34 16.81
N ASP A 119 -12.55 15.19 15.87
CA ASP A 119 -13.60 16.19 16.10
C ASP A 119 -14.87 15.61 16.74
N LEU A 120 -15.29 14.40 16.33
CA LEU A 120 -16.50 13.77 16.89
C LEU A 120 -16.34 13.48 18.38
N VAL A 121 -15.14 13.09 18.83
CA VAL A 121 -14.94 12.72 20.23
C VAL A 121 -15.13 13.94 21.13
N HIS A 122 -14.72 15.12 20.68
CA HIS A 122 -14.85 16.39 21.42
C HIS A 122 -16.31 16.76 21.75
N GLU A 123 -17.28 16.23 21.00
CA GLU A 123 -18.70 16.48 21.23
C GLU A 123 -19.28 15.63 22.38
N TYR A 124 -18.57 14.59 22.82
CA TYR A 124 -19.03 13.66 23.83
C TYR A 124 -18.47 13.98 25.21
N TYR A 125 -19.29 13.77 26.25
CA TYR A 125 -18.86 13.89 27.65
C TYR A 125 -17.59 13.06 27.97
N MET A 126 -17.43 11.94 27.26
CA MET A 126 -16.25 11.06 27.34
C MET A 126 -14.93 11.81 27.11
N TYR A 127 -14.88 12.79 26.20
CA TYR A 127 -13.67 13.56 25.93
C TYR A 127 -13.18 14.32 27.16
N SER A 128 -14.09 14.91 27.96
CA SER A 128 -13.74 15.64 29.18
C SER A 128 -13.12 14.79 30.29
N ILE A 129 -13.22 13.46 30.16
CA ILE A 129 -12.57 12.47 31.02
C ILE A 129 -11.22 12.10 30.42
N LEU A 130 -11.21 11.70 29.14
CA LEU A 130 -10.01 11.21 28.45
C LEU A 130 -8.92 12.27 28.29
N GLU A 131 -9.28 13.54 28.06
CA GLU A 131 -8.30 14.63 27.88
C GLU A 131 -7.44 14.90 29.12
N LYS A 132 -7.90 14.48 30.31
CA LYS A 132 -7.19 14.65 31.58
C LYS A 132 -6.15 13.56 31.84
N ILE A 133 -6.19 12.48 31.05
CA ILE A 133 -5.26 11.37 31.18
C ILE A 133 -3.98 11.74 30.45
N GLU A 134 -2.86 11.79 31.19
CA GLU A 134 -1.56 12.10 30.63
C GLU A 134 -1.17 11.06 29.55
N GLY A 135 -0.71 11.54 28.40
CA GLY A 135 -0.32 10.66 27.28
C GLY A 135 -1.48 10.14 26.41
N MET A 136 -2.74 10.52 26.68
CA MET A 136 -3.88 10.13 25.85
C MET A 136 -3.78 10.72 24.44
N SER A 137 -3.75 9.84 23.42
CA SER A 137 -3.73 10.25 22.01
C SER A 137 -5.14 10.40 21.44
N ALA A 138 -5.32 11.25 20.42
CA ALA A 138 -6.59 11.40 19.72
C ALA A 138 -7.03 10.08 19.06
N GLU A 139 -6.08 9.30 18.55
CA GLU A 139 -6.31 7.95 18.04
C GLU A 139 -6.88 7.01 19.12
N THR A 140 -6.28 7.01 20.32
CA THR A 140 -6.79 6.19 21.44
C THR A 140 -8.19 6.62 21.84
N MET A 141 -8.48 7.93 21.89
CA MET A 141 -9.82 8.42 22.16
C MET A 141 -10.85 7.94 21.13
N LEU A 142 -10.48 7.89 19.85
CA LEU A 142 -11.31 7.39 18.76
C LEU A 142 -11.57 5.88 18.83
N LEU A 143 -10.57 5.10 19.26
CA LEU A 143 -10.73 3.68 19.55
C LEU A 143 -11.81 3.46 20.62
N LEU A 144 -11.66 4.16 21.75
CA LEU A 144 -12.60 4.07 22.88
C LEU A 144 -14.01 4.55 22.50
N TRP A 145 -14.10 5.65 21.74
CA TRP A 145 -15.37 6.13 21.21
C TRP A 145 -16.05 5.08 20.31
N SER A 146 -15.28 4.38 19.48
CA SER A 146 -15.80 3.36 18.57
C SER A 146 -16.34 2.14 19.32
N MET A 147 -15.68 1.75 20.42
CA MET A 147 -16.17 0.68 21.31
C MET A 147 -17.53 1.05 21.90
N LYS A 148 -17.70 2.30 22.34
CA LYS A 148 -18.97 2.82 22.87
C LYS A 148 -20.06 2.84 21.80
N GLU A 149 -19.78 3.45 20.66
CA GLU A 149 -20.78 3.71 19.62
C GLU A 149 -21.25 2.43 18.93
N LYS A 150 -20.39 1.40 18.82
CA LYS A 150 -20.80 0.07 18.36
C LYS A 150 -21.98 -0.50 19.17
N HIS A 151 -22.02 -0.22 20.48
CA HIS A 151 -23.05 -0.74 21.39
C HIS A 151 -24.22 0.22 21.57
N ASN A 152 -24.15 1.44 21.03
CA ASN A 152 -25.18 2.46 21.13
C ASN A 152 -26.27 2.23 20.06
N PRO A 153 -27.50 1.80 20.44
CA PRO A 153 -28.56 1.52 19.47
C PRO A 153 -29.06 2.77 18.74
N ASP A 154 -28.88 3.94 19.35
CA ASP A 154 -29.27 5.24 18.79
C ASP A 154 -28.13 5.90 18.00
N SER A 155 -26.99 5.20 17.83
CA SER A 155 -25.86 5.73 17.09
C SER A 155 -26.23 5.98 15.63
N LYS A 156 -25.86 7.16 15.14
CA LYS A 156 -25.89 7.49 13.71
C LYS A 156 -25.12 6.45 12.87
N PHE A 157 -24.08 5.85 13.45
CA PHE A 157 -23.18 4.91 12.79
C PHE A 157 -23.53 3.45 13.06
N LYS A 158 -24.67 3.16 13.72
CA LYS A 158 -25.02 1.80 14.14
C LYS A 158 -24.98 0.80 12.99
N LEU A 159 -25.58 1.17 11.85
CA LEU A 159 -25.61 0.30 10.68
C LEU A 159 -24.20 0.08 10.08
N TYR A 160 -23.35 1.11 10.09
CA TYR A 160 -21.95 0.95 9.68
C TYR A 160 -21.24 -0.07 10.57
N PHE A 161 -21.30 0.09 11.89
CA PHE A 161 -20.66 -0.85 12.83
C PHE A 161 -21.21 -2.27 12.74
N ASP A 162 -22.53 -2.44 12.56
CA ASP A 162 -23.17 -3.76 12.43
C ASP A 162 -22.78 -4.50 11.14
N THR A 163 -22.31 -3.77 10.14
CA THR A 163 -21.87 -4.37 8.88
C THR A 163 -20.40 -4.80 8.92
N LEU A 164 -19.63 -4.35 9.91
CA LEU A 164 -18.23 -4.76 10.11
C LEU A 164 -18.17 -6.14 10.77
N PRO A 165 -17.08 -6.90 10.60
CA PRO A 165 -16.95 -8.20 11.25
C PRO A 165 -16.90 -8.10 12.77
N GLU A 166 -17.42 -9.14 13.41
CA GLU A 166 -17.38 -9.28 14.86
C GLU A 166 -16.02 -9.74 15.38
N ASP A 167 -15.29 -10.54 14.59
CA ASP A 167 -13.99 -11.09 14.99
C ASP A 167 -12.84 -10.18 14.56
N ALA A 168 -12.07 -9.71 15.54
CA ALA A 168 -10.77 -9.10 15.34
C ALA A 168 -9.78 -10.16 14.82
N VAL A 169 -9.71 -10.31 13.49
CA VAL A 169 -8.66 -11.10 12.86
C VAL A 169 -7.37 -10.30 12.94
N VAL A 170 -6.45 -10.74 13.81
CA VAL A 170 -5.06 -10.29 13.82
C VAL A 170 -4.46 -10.64 12.46
N ARG A 171 -4.35 -9.64 11.58
CA ARG A 171 -3.65 -9.77 10.29
C ARG A 171 -2.13 -9.71 10.53
N VAL A 172 -1.35 -10.52 9.83
CA VAL A 172 0.04 -10.87 10.15
C VAL A 172 0.82 -9.57 10.16
N LEU A 173 1.71 -9.36 11.13
CA LEU A 173 2.72 -8.32 11.09
C LEU A 173 2.23 -6.87 10.94
N ARG A 174 1.03 -6.53 11.42
CA ARG A 174 0.65 -5.12 11.59
C ARG A 174 1.38 -4.41 12.76
N TYR A 175 2.64 -4.74 13.01
CA TYR A 175 3.41 -4.33 14.18
C TYR A 175 4.44 -3.23 13.92
N ILE A 176 4.63 -2.79 12.68
CA ILE A 176 5.54 -1.67 12.37
C ILE A 176 4.89 -0.29 12.66
N LYS A 177 3.57 -0.23 12.94
CA LYS A 177 2.84 1.03 13.19
C LYS A 177 2.91 1.51 14.65
N SER A 178 3.97 1.18 15.41
CA SER A 178 4.20 1.75 16.75
C SER A 178 4.49 3.26 16.76
N ALA A 179 4.28 3.95 15.63
CA ALA A 179 3.81 5.31 15.61
C ALA A 179 2.65 5.38 14.60
N PRO A 180 1.43 5.79 14.98
CA PRO A 180 0.34 5.97 14.01
C PRO A 180 0.68 6.93 12.85
N ILE A 181 1.79 7.67 12.93
CA ILE A 181 2.21 8.72 11.98
C ILE A 181 3.74 8.90 11.91
N LYS A 182 4.52 7.85 12.13
CA LYS A 182 5.86 7.79 11.54
C LYS A 182 5.88 6.47 10.83
N GLY A 183 5.89 6.50 9.50
CA GLY A 183 6.28 5.32 8.76
C GLY A 183 7.62 4.81 9.30
N LEU A 184 8.05 3.65 8.84
CA LEU A 184 9.48 3.56 8.57
C LEU A 184 9.82 4.78 7.70
N LEU A 185 10.34 5.82 8.35
CA LEU A 185 11.07 6.89 7.71
C LEU A 185 12.27 6.17 7.12
N TYR A 186 12.13 5.71 5.88
CA TYR A 186 13.26 5.85 4.99
C TYR A 186 13.50 7.35 4.92
N GLU A 187 14.47 7.82 5.71
CA GLU A 187 15.13 9.09 5.44
C GLU A 187 15.78 8.95 4.07
N ASP A 188 15.06 9.34 3.03
CA ASP A 188 15.62 9.35 1.69
C ASP A 188 16.44 10.62 1.51
N HIS A 189 17.76 10.48 1.32
CA HIS A 189 18.55 11.55 0.74
C HIS A 189 18.31 11.64 -0.78
N GLY A 190 17.04 11.87 -1.15
CA GLY A 190 16.56 12.02 -2.52
C GLY A 190 15.12 12.52 -2.71
N HIS A 191 14.14 12.14 -1.89
CA HIS A 191 12.70 12.40 -2.07
C HIS A 191 12.27 13.67 -1.34
N LYS A 192 12.72 14.84 -1.83
CA LYS A 192 12.16 16.12 -1.39
C LYS A 192 10.87 16.41 -2.15
N HIS A 193 9.78 15.80 -1.69
CA HIS A 193 8.40 16.32 -1.59
C HIS A 193 7.38 15.17 -1.54
N ILE A 194 7.02 14.72 -0.34
CA ILE A 194 5.83 13.89 -0.10
C ILE A 194 4.67 14.85 0.20
N ASN A 195 3.77 15.03 -0.76
CA ASN A 195 2.52 15.77 -0.57
C ASN A 195 1.34 14.83 -0.82
N ARG A 196 0.99 14.08 0.24
CA ARG A 196 -0.15 13.17 0.43
C ARG A 196 0.16 11.67 0.23
N GLN A 197 -0.16 10.91 1.27
CA GLN A 197 -0.44 9.48 1.25
C GLN A 197 -1.77 9.28 1.97
N THR A 198 -2.55 8.35 1.47
CA THR A 198 -3.84 7.96 1.99
C THR A 198 -3.88 6.45 1.90
N ASP A 199 -3.81 5.78 3.03
CA ASP A 199 -4.10 4.36 3.14
C ASP A 199 -5.62 4.20 2.98
N ALA A 200 -6.05 3.19 2.23
CA ALA A 200 -7.43 2.72 2.19
C ALA A 200 -7.40 1.20 2.17
N ASP A 201 -8.52 0.51 2.32
CA ASP A 201 -8.57 -0.89 2.78
C ASP A 201 -9.70 -1.72 2.13
N LEU A 202 -9.50 -3.04 1.97
CA LEU A 202 -10.29 -4.17 2.53
C LEU A 202 -10.11 -5.53 1.80
N ALA A 203 -10.36 -6.61 2.56
CA ALA A 203 -10.69 -7.97 2.13
C ALA A 203 -11.32 -8.72 3.32
N GLU A 204 -12.60 -9.14 3.26
CA GLU A 204 -13.32 -9.89 4.31
C GLU A 204 -14.49 -10.73 3.77
N SER A 205 -14.49 -12.04 4.07
CA SER A 205 -15.65 -12.97 4.18
C SER A 205 -15.57 -13.74 5.51
N PRO A 206 -16.69 -14.28 6.05
CA PRO A 206 -16.69 -15.20 7.20
C PRO A 206 -15.87 -16.49 7.02
N SER A 207 -15.53 -16.85 5.78
CA SER A 207 -14.63 -17.96 5.44
C SER A 207 -13.16 -17.55 5.29
N ASP A 208 -12.84 -16.26 5.20
CA ASP A 208 -11.47 -15.74 5.12
C ASP A 208 -10.95 -15.40 6.52
N ARG A 209 -10.69 -16.46 7.27
CA ARG A 209 -10.17 -16.42 8.63
C ARG A 209 -8.68 -16.05 8.62
N ARG A 210 -8.31 -15.17 9.56
CA ARG A 210 -7.02 -15.22 10.27
C ARG A 210 -5.79 -15.23 9.38
N LEU A 211 -5.42 -14.09 8.82
CA LEU A 211 -4.05 -13.99 8.37
C LEU A 211 -3.18 -13.73 9.60
N SER A 212 -2.88 -14.72 10.43
CA SER A 212 -1.61 -14.78 11.15
C SER A 212 -0.89 -15.93 10.47
N PHE A 213 0.20 -15.69 9.73
CA PHE A 213 0.86 -16.76 8.96
C PHE A 213 1.07 -17.94 9.89
N GLY A 214 0.35 -19.03 9.61
CA GLY A 214 0.49 -20.26 10.35
C GLY A 214 1.90 -20.81 10.17
N MET A 215 2.27 -21.79 10.97
CA MET A 215 3.60 -22.41 10.86
C MET A 215 3.86 -22.94 9.44
N GLU A 216 2.84 -23.49 8.77
CA GLU A 216 2.95 -23.95 7.39
C GLU A 216 3.24 -22.80 6.41
N ALA A 217 2.63 -21.64 6.60
CA ALA A 217 2.86 -20.48 5.73
C ALA A 217 4.23 -19.83 6.00
N ILE A 218 4.68 -19.78 7.26
CA ILE A 218 6.04 -19.37 7.62
C ILE A 218 7.08 -20.31 7.00
N MET A 219 6.83 -21.62 7.03
CA MET A 219 7.68 -22.60 6.34
C MET A 219 7.65 -22.43 4.83
N ALA A 220 6.49 -22.09 4.24
CA ALA A 220 6.39 -21.82 2.81
C ALA A 220 7.21 -20.58 2.40
N LEU A 221 7.37 -19.59 3.28
CA LEU A 221 8.22 -18.41 3.07
C LEU A 221 9.72 -18.69 3.21
N ASP A 222 10.15 -19.92 3.48
CA ASP A 222 11.58 -20.25 3.63
C ASP A 222 12.41 -19.82 2.42
N GLY A 223 13.56 -19.22 2.71
CA GLY A 223 14.48 -18.59 1.73
C GLY A 223 14.06 -17.23 1.19
N THR A 224 12.86 -16.72 1.52
CA THR A 224 12.40 -15.40 1.03
C THR A 224 12.92 -14.25 1.89
N LEU A 225 13.15 -13.09 1.27
CA LEU A 225 13.48 -11.87 2.02
C LEU A 225 12.34 -11.43 2.95
N LEU A 226 11.09 -11.75 2.60
CA LEU A 226 9.97 -11.47 3.49
C LEU A 226 10.15 -12.25 4.79
N LEU A 227 10.52 -13.53 4.77
CA LEU A 227 10.75 -14.28 6.00
C LEU A 227 11.84 -13.63 6.87
N GLU A 228 12.90 -13.11 6.27
CA GLU A 228 13.94 -12.36 7.00
C GLU A 228 13.35 -11.11 7.65
N GLU A 229 12.54 -10.32 6.92
CA GLU A 229 11.81 -9.17 7.47
C GLU A 229 10.88 -9.59 8.61
N ILE A 230 10.16 -10.72 8.47
CA ILE A 230 9.29 -11.29 9.51
C ILE A 230 10.11 -11.66 10.76
N VAL A 231 11.25 -12.34 10.57
CA VAL A 231 12.09 -12.84 11.67
C VAL A 231 12.79 -11.69 12.38
N GLN A 232 13.41 -10.77 11.64
CA GLN A 232 14.04 -9.56 12.20
C GLN A 232 13.02 -8.72 12.97
N ALA A 233 11.80 -8.58 12.45
CA ALA A 233 10.74 -7.94 13.21
C ALA A 233 10.51 -8.68 14.54
N LYS A 234 10.34 -10.01 14.51
CA LYS A 234 10.12 -10.82 15.73
C LYS A 234 11.26 -10.76 16.76
N GLU A 235 12.51 -10.57 16.33
CA GLU A 235 13.67 -10.46 17.24
C GLU A 235 13.72 -9.14 18.01
N VAL A 236 13.12 -8.08 17.46
CA VAL A 236 12.91 -6.85 18.23
C VAL A 236 11.73 -7.09 19.16
N PRO A 237 11.90 -6.96 20.50
CA PRO A 237 10.83 -7.25 21.46
C PRO A 237 9.53 -6.52 21.11
N ALA A 238 9.61 -5.28 20.62
CA ALA A 238 8.46 -4.49 20.20
C ALA A 238 7.60 -5.10 19.07
N PHE A 239 8.11 -6.03 18.25
CA PHE A 239 7.37 -6.62 17.12
C PHE A 239 7.12 -8.13 17.22
N ASP A 240 7.42 -8.77 18.36
CA ASP A 240 6.92 -10.12 18.67
C ASP A 240 5.37 -10.08 18.83
N PRO A 241 4.59 -10.93 18.14
CA PRO A 241 3.14 -11.01 18.31
C PRO A 241 2.67 -11.19 19.76
N ILE A 242 3.45 -11.92 20.56
CA ILE A 242 3.23 -12.08 22.00
C ILE A 242 3.44 -10.73 22.68
N TYR A 243 4.53 -10.03 22.37
CA TYR A 243 4.84 -8.73 22.95
C TYR A 243 3.85 -7.64 22.52
N TYR A 244 3.35 -7.63 21.29
CA TYR A 244 2.31 -6.69 20.89
C TYR A 244 1.00 -6.98 21.62
N ARG A 245 0.59 -8.25 21.70
CA ARG A 245 -0.57 -8.61 22.52
C ARG A 245 -0.34 -8.17 23.96
N LEU A 246 0.87 -8.31 24.50
CA LEU A 246 1.24 -7.80 25.81
C LEU A 246 1.26 -6.26 25.87
N HIS A 247 1.63 -5.55 24.81
CA HIS A 247 1.65 -4.08 24.74
C HIS A 247 0.24 -3.50 24.68
N LEU A 248 -0.61 -4.00 23.78
CA LEU A 248 -2.03 -3.66 23.78
C LEU A 248 -2.68 -4.07 25.09
N ARG A 249 -2.27 -5.22 25.67
CA ARG A 249 -2.76 -5.65 26.96
C ARG A 249 -2.33 -4.71 28.07
N ALA A 250 -1.10 -4.21 28.05
CA ALA A 250 -0.59 -3.21 28.98
C ALA A 250 -1.37 -1.90 28.85
N GLN A 251 -1.60 -1.40 27.62
CA GLN A 251 -2.46 -0.23 27.39
C GLN A 251 -3.88 -0.46 27.92
N TYR A 252 -4.45 -1.64 27.67
CA TYR A 252 -5.78 -2.00 28.15
C TYR A 252 -5.83 -2.03 29.69
N ASP A 253 -4.86 -2.69 30.33
CA ASP A 253 -4.79 -2.84 31.79
C ASP A 253 -4.44 -1.50 32.48
N GLU A 254 -3.79 -0.56 31.79
CA GLU A 254 -3.55 0.80 32.27
C GLU A 254 -4.83 1.66 32.25
N LEU A 255 -5.64 1.53 31.19
CA LEU A 255 -6.81 2.40 30.98
C LEU A 255 -8.07 1.88 31.68
N PHE A 256 -8.48 0.64 31.42
CA PHE A 256 -9.85 0.21 31.69
C PHE A 256 -10.18 -0.10 33.15
N PRO A 257 -9.28 -0.64 33.99
CA PRO A 257 -9.58 -0.79 35.41
C PRO A 257 -9.94 0.54 36.07
N SER A 258 -9.22 1.62 35.79
CA SER A 258 -9.49 2.95 36.36
C SER A 258 -10.72 3.59 35.72
N LEU A 259 -10.80 3.64 34.38
CA LEU A 259 -11.92 4.25 33.67
C LEU A 259 -13.27 3.62 34.03
N CYS A 260 -13.33 2.29 34.09
CA CYS A 260 -14.57 1.57 34.39
C CYS A 260 -14.99 1.71 35.86
N ASN A 261 -14.04 1.87 36.79
CA ASN A 261 -14.35 2.06 38.22
C ASN A 261 -14.74 3.50 38.55
N ASP A 262 -14.03 4.47 37.98
CA ASP A 262 -14.23 5.90 38.28
C ASP A 262 -15.42 6.50 37.51
N HIS A 263 -15.70 5.97 36.32
CA HIS A 263 -16.72 6.47 35.39
C HIS A 263 -17.58 5.35 34.75
N PRO A 264 -18.24 4.49 35.55
CA PRO A 264 -19.00 3.33 35.04
C PRO A 264 -20.19 3.69 34.15
N ASP A 265 -20.72 4.92 34.26
CA ASP A 265 -21.79 5.45 33.42
C ASP A 265 -21.33 5.77 32.00
N VAL A 266 -20.04 6.11 31.83
CA VAL A 266 -19.44 6.42 30.54
C VAL A 266 -18.70 5.20 29.96
N PHE A 267 -18.05 4.41 30.83
CA PHE A 267 -17.25 3.24 30.50
C PHE A 267 -17.79 1.96 31.18
N PRO A 268 -18.97 1.45 30.78
CA PRO A 268 -19.50 0.20 31.31
C PRO A 268 -18.57 -1.00 31.03
N PRO A 269 -18.14 -1.77 32.05
CA PRO A 269 -17.17 -2.86 31.90
C PRO A 269 -17.51 -3.89 30.81
N GLU A 270 -18.80 -4.15 30.61
CA GLU A 270 -19.31 -5.09 29.61
C GLU A 270 -19.07 -4.65 28.16
N GLN A 271 -18.94 -3.34 27.91
CA GLN A 271 -18.66 -2.79 26.57
C GLN A 271 -17.15 -2.59 26.34
N TYR A 272 -16.37 -2.43 27.42
CA TYR A 272 -14.93 -2.18 27.35
C TYR A 272 -14.09 -3.39 27.74
N ARG A 273 -14.45 -4.53 27.15
CA ARG A 273 -13.71 -5.79 27.31
C ARG A 273 -12.48 -5.83 26.40
N TRP A 274 -11.52 -6.68 26.76
CA TRP A 274 -10.31 -6.92 25.98
C TRP A 274 -10.60 -7.23 24.51
N GLU A 275 -11.62 -8.05 24.24
CA GLU A 275 -12.00 -8.42 22.88
C GLU A 275 -12.51 -7.21 22.08
N GLN A 276 -13.26 -6.30 22.71
CA GLN A 276 -13.76 -5.09 22.06
C GLN A 276 -12.64 -4.07 21.82
N PHE A 277 -11.67 -4.00 22.73
CA PHE A 277 -10.51 -3.13 22.56
C PHE A 277 -9.66 -3.59 21.37
N LEU A 278 -9.37 -4.89 21.30
CA LEU A 278 -8.70 -5.47 20.13
C LEU A 278 -9.47 -5.21 18.84
N TRP A 279 -10.79 -5.41 18.84
CA TRP A 279 -11.63 -5.10 17.68
C TRP A 279 -11.51 -3.63 17.24
N ALA A 280 -11.55 -2.68 18.17
CA ALA A 280 -11.42 -1.27 17.84
C ALA A 280 -10.03 -0.96 17.28
N CYS A 281 -8.97 -1.50 17.86
CA CYS A 281 -7.60 -1.36 17.35
C CYS A 281 -7.51 -1.85 15.90
N GLU A 282 -8.01 -3.06 15.62
CA GLU A 282 -8.00 -3.65 14.28
C GLU A 282 -8.83 -2.82 13.29
N LEU A 283 -10.02 -2.36 13.70
CA LEU A 283 -10.86 -1.48 12.88
C LEU A 283 -10.05 -0.26 12.41
N TRP A 284 -9.48 0.51 13.34
CA TRP A 284 -8.78 1.74 12.97
C TRP A 284 -7.47 1.48 12.23
N TYR A 285 -6.70 0.47 12.62
CA TYR A 285 -5.43 0.19 11.94
C TYR A 285 -5.61 -0.33 10.51
N SER A 286 -6.76 -0.94 10.21
CA SER A 286 -7.11 -1.48 8.88
C SER A 286 -8.13 -0.66 8.10
N ASN A 287 -8.57 0.51 8.56
CA ASN A 287 -9.62 1.27 7.86
C ASN A 287 -9.40 2.79 7.91
N SER A 288 -8.38 3.25 8.64
CA SER A 288 -8.17 4.68 8.82
C SER A 288 -7.47 5.29 7.61
N MET A 289 -8.00 6.42 7.14
CA MET A 289 -7.47 7.22 6.06
C MET A 289 -6.94 8.55 6.63
N LYS A 290 -5.84 9.05 6.07
CA LYS A 290 -5.29 10.36 6.44
C LYS A 290 -5.92 11.47 5.60
N ILE A 291 -6.71 12.33 6.22
CA ILE A 291 -7.47 13.38 5.53
C ILE A 291 -6.98 14.76 5.95
N MET A 292 -6.70 15.60 4.95
CA MET A 292 -6.38 17.01 5.14
C MET A 292 -7.66 17.83 5.26
N PHE A 293 -7.88 18.41 6.43
CA PHE A 293 -9.03 19.26 6.70
C PHE A 293 -8.80 20.70 6.21
N THR A 294 -9.86 21.51 6.25
CA THR A 294 -9.83 22.91 5.78
C THR A 294 -8.94 23.82 6.63
N ASP A 295 -8.64 23.42 7.87
CA ASP A 295 -7.68 24.06 8.76
C ASP A 295 -6.21 23.73 8.43
N GLY A 296 -5.98 22.89 7.41
CA GLY A 296 -4.66 22.44 6.99
C GLY A 296 -4.09 21.29 7.82
N LYS A 297 -4.80 20.80 8.84
CA LYS A 297 -4.34 19.68 9.65
C LYS A 297 -4.68 18.35 8.98
N LEU A 298 -3.76 17.40 9.14
CA LEU A 298 -3.95 16.02 8.72
C LEU A 298 -4.51 15.23 9.89
N ARG A 299 -5.63 14.53 9.68
CA ARG A 299 -6.33 13.75 10.70
C ARG A 299 -6.50 12.31 10.26
N THR A 300 -6.48 11.41 11.24
CA THR A 300 -6.80 9.99 11.06
C THR A 300 -8.33 9.85 11.07
N CYS A 301 -8.92 9.27 10.03
CA CYS A 301 -10.37 9.18 9.92
C CYS A 301 -10.84 7.82 9.44
N LEU A 302 -11.98 7.33 9.94
CA LEU A 302 -12.74 6.32 9.21
C LEU A 302 -13.68 7.03 8.24
N ILE A 303 -13.74 6.55 7.00
CA ILE A 303 -14.65 7.07 5.99
C ILE A 303 -15.61 5.95 5.60
N PRO A 304 -16.80 5.88 6.23
CA PRO A 304 -17.82 4.91 5.84
C PRO A 304 -18.09 4.96 4.33
N ILE A 305 -18.41 3.82 3.74
CA ILE A 305 -18.57 3.60 2.29
C ILE A 305 -17.23 3.63 1.51
N ALA A 306 -16.47 4.72 1.60
CA ALA A 306 -15.22 4.84 0.85
C ALA A 306 -14.12 3.88 1.34
N GLY A 307 -14.15 3.53 2.63
CA GLY A 307 -13.26 2.52 3.23
C GLY A 307 -13.51 1.09 2.74
N PHE A 308 -14.47 0.84 1.84
CA PHE A 308 -14.65 -0.47 1.18
C PHE A 308 -14.03 -0.55 -0.22
N LEU A 309 -13.28 0.46 -0.67
CA LEU A 309 -12.66 0.43 -1.99
C LEU A 309 -11.33 -0.33 -1.94
N ASN A 310 -11.21 -1.35 -2.79
CA ASN A 310 -10.01 -2.19 -2.91
C ASN A 310 -8.84 -1.50 -3.61
N HIS A 311 -7.63 -2.04 -3.42
CA HIS A 311 -6.42 -1.58 -4.11
C HIS A 311 -6.21 -2.22 -5.47
N SER A 312 -5.53 -1.50 -6.35
CA SER A 312 -4.93 -1.99 -7.58
C SER A 312 -3.61 -1.26 -7.81
N THR A 313 -2.64 -1.90 -8.47
CA THR A 313 -1.40 -1.24 -8.92
C THR A 313 -1.65 -0.18 -10.00
N CYS A 314 -2.85 -0.19 -10.58
CA CYS A 314 -3.33 0.79 -11.53
C CYS A 314 -4.75 1.24 -11.13
N PRO A 315 -4.88 2.02 -10.04
CA PRO A 315 -6.17 2.34 -9.45
C PRO A 315 -6.98 3.30 -10.32
N HIS A 316 -8.28 3.36 -10.06
CA HIS A 316 -9.20 4.31 -10.71
C HIS A 316 -9.18 5.68 -10.02
N ILE A 317 -9.00 5.70 -8.70
CA ILE A 317 -8.96 6.91 -7.88
C ILE A 317 -7.57 7.03 -7.25
N MET A 318 -6.83 8.08 -7.61
CA MET A 318 -5.50 8.37 -7.02
C MET A 318 -5.47 9.67 -6.20
N HIS A 319 -6.37 10.61 -6.49
CA HIS A 319 -6.35 11.94 -5.90
C HIS A 319 -7.52 12.12 -4.93
N TYR A 320 -7.31 11.73 -3.68
CA TYR A 320 -8.28 11.89 -2.59
C TYR A 320 -7.55 12.40 -1.34
N GLY A 321 -8.21 12.37 -0.18
CA GLY A 321 -7.56 12.70 1.09
C GLY A 321 -7.56 14.18 1.47
N LYS A 322 -8.42 15.00 0.86
CA LYS A 322 -8.61 16.40 1.28
C LYS A 322 -10.09 16.75 1.27
N VAL A 323 -10.50 17.52 2.28
CA VAL A 323 -11.84 18.10 2.37
C VAL A 323 -11.98 19.24 1.35
N ASP A 324 -13.04 19.18 0.55
CA ASP A 324 -13.49 20.26 -0.31
C ASP A 324 -14.28 21.26 0.53
N SER A 325 -13.75 22.48 0.67
CA SER A 325 -14.34 23.53 1.51
C SER A 325 -15.67 24.07 0.97
N THR A 326 -15.92 23.96 -0.33
CA THR A 326 -17.13 24.49 -0.96
C THR A 326 -18.33 23.59 -0.68
N THR A 327 -18.10 22.28 -0.68
CA THR A 327 -19.14 21.25 -0.49
C THR A 327 -19.11 20.62 0.90
N ASN A 328 -18.09 20.93 1.71
CA ASN A 328 -17.84 20.32 3.01
C ASN A 328 -17.89 18.78 2.95
N SER A 329 -17.19 18.22 1.96
CA SER A 329 -17.19 16.79 1.64
C SER A 329 -15.81 16.31 1.19
N ILE A 330 -15.59 15.01 1.17
CA ILE A 330 -14.40 14.37 0.61
C ILE A 330 -14.82 13.78 -0.74
N LYS A 331 -14.10 14.14 -1.81
CA LYS A 331 -14.38 13.69 -3.18
C LYS A 331 -13.37 12.66 -3.63
N PHE A 332 -13.85 11.68 -4.39
CA PHE A 332 -13.07 10.60 -4.99
C PHE A 332 -13.16 10.69 -6.52
N PRO A 333 -12.41 11.62 -7.15
CA PRO A 333 -12.39 11.79 -8.59
C PRO A 333 -11.63 10.66 -9.30
N LEU A 334 -12.10 10.29 -10.48
CA LEU A 334 -11.45 9.30 -11.32
C LEU A 334 -10.22 9.86 -12.05
N SER A 335 -9.10 9.17 -11.91
CA SER A 335 -7.85 9.41 -12.64
C SER A 335 -7.77 8.59 -13.94
N ARG A 336 -8.62 7.57 -14.10
CA ARG A 336 -8.86 6.83 -15.35
C ARG A 336 -10.33 6.41 -15.43
N SER A 337 -10.83 6.11 -16.63
CA SER A 337 -12.21 5.65 -16.83
C SER A 337 -12.48 4.31 -16.12
N CYS A 338 -13.72 4.12 -15.66
CA CYS A 338 -14.22 2.87 -15.07
C CYS A 338 -15.51 2.47 -15.78
N ASN A 339 -15.56 1.29 -16.40
CA ASN A 339 -16.75 0.85 -17.15
C ASN A 339 -17.85 0.36 -16.21
N ALA A 340 -19.10 0.41 -16.66
CA ALA A 340 -20.23 -0.15 -15.92
C ALA A 340 -20.00 -1.63 -15.56
N GLY A 341 -20.25 -1.99 -14.30
CA GLY A 341 -20.03 -3.32 -13.75
C GLY A 341 -18.57 -3.67 -13.44
N GLN A 342 -17.60 -2.81 -13.78
CA GLN A 342 -16.20 -2.98 -13.40
C GLN A 342 -15.99 -2.56 -11.95
N GLN A 343 -15.12 -3.27 -11.23
CA GLN A 343 -14.64 -2.84 -9.91
C GLN A 343 -13.86 -1.52 -10.03
N CYS A 344 -14.26 -0.55 -9.21
CA CYS A 344 -13.56 0.72 -9.05
C CYS A 344 -12.54 0.59 -7.91
N PHE A 345 -11.30 0.93 -8.19
CA PHE A 345 -10.17 0.70 -7.28
C PHE A 345 -9.60 2.03 -6.77
N LEU A 346 -9.13 2.02 -5.54
CA LEU A 346 -8.53 3.15 -4.84
C LEU A 346 -7.01 2.91 -4.68
N GLY A 347 -6.20 3.95 -4.89
CA GLY A 347 -4.75 3.85 -4.71
C GLY A 347 -4.37 4.00 -3.24
N TYR A 348 -4.00 2.91 -2.55
CA TYR A 348 -3.60 2.94 -1.13
C TYR A 348 -2.23 3.63 -0.95
N GLY A 349 -1.36 3.46 -1.94
CA GLY A 349 -0.02 4.01 -1.86
C GLY A 349 0.90 3.30 -2.82
N SER A 350 2.12 3.78 -2.89
CA SER A 350 3.18 3.23 -3.73
C SER A 350 3.94 2.16 -2.95
N PHE A 351 3.27 1.06 -2.64
CA PHE A 351 3.74 0.02 -1.74
C PHE A 351 4.22 -1.22 -2.51
N SER A 352 5.30 -1.85 -2.02
CA SER A 352 5.75 -3.16 -2.50
C SER A 352 4.74 -4.25 -2.14
N SER A 353 4.81 -5.37 -2.83
CA SER A 353 4.04 -6.57 -2.54
C SER A 353 4.39 -7.15 -1.17
N SER A 354 5.64 -7.00 -0.69
CA SER A 354 5.99 -7.36 0.69
C SER A 354 5.25 -6.49 1.70
N HIS A 355 5.16 -5.18 1.46
CA HIS A 355 4.41 -4.25 2.29
C HIS A 355 2.90 -4.54 2.24
N LEU A 356 2.33 -4.74 1.05
CA LEU A 356 0.91 -5.06 0.89
C LEU A 356 0.53 -6.38 1.59
N LEU A 357 1.36 -7.41 1.45
CA LEU A 357 1.16 -8.69 2.12
C LEU A 357 1.28 -8.54 3.65
N THR A 358 2.28 -7.81 4.12
CA THR A 358 2.58 -7.61 5.54
C THR A 358 1.54 -6.74 6.25
N PHE A 359 1.01 -5.69 5.63
CA PHE A 359 0.15 -4.74 6.33
C PHE A 359 -1.33 -4.83 5.96
N TYR A 360 -1.60 -5.27 4.73
CA TYR A 360 -2.95 -5.34 4.18
C TYR A 360 -3.44 -6.79 4.00
N GLY A 361 -2.52 -7.77 3.98
CA GLY A 361 -2.85 -9.19 3.91
C GLY A 361 -3.22 -9.66 2.51
N PHE A 362 -2.72 -9.02 1.46
CA PHE A 362 -2.97 -9.44 0.08
C PHE A 362 -1.77 -9.17 -0.83
N LEU A 363 -1.72 -9.86 -1.98
CA LEU A 363 -0.80 -9.57 -3.07
C LEU A 363 -1.54 -8.97 -4.26
N PRO A 364 -0.98 -7.98 -4.97
CA PRO A 364 -1.56 -7.47 -6.20
C PRO A 364 -1.71 -8.57 -7.27
N GLN A 365 -2.78 -8.49 -8.05
CA GLN A 365 -3.01 -9.41 -9.16
C GLN A 365 -2.13 -9.10 -10.38
N LEU A 366 -1.80 -7.83 -10.58
CA LEU A 366 -0.91 -7.38 -11.65
C LEU A 366 0.51 -7.18 -11.12
N ASP A 367 1.47 -7.26 -12.04
CA ASP A 367 2.86 -6.89 -11.79
C ASP A 367 2.96 -5.55 -11.07
N ASN A 368 3.56 -5.55 -9.88
CA ASN A 368 3.73 -4.36 -9.06
C ASN A 368 5.10 -3.71 -9.32
N TYR A 369 5.08 -2.49 -9.83
CA TYR A 369 6.29 -1.74 -10.21
C TYR A 369 7.11 -1.26 -9.00
N TYR A 370 6.55 -1.37 -7.80
CA TYR A 370 7.21 -1.03 -6.54
C TYR A 370 7.90 -2.25 -5.90
N ASP A 371 7.83 -3.43 -6.54
CA ASP A 371 8.60 -4.59 -6.10
C ASP A 371 10.09 -4.42 -6.44
N VAL A 372 10.89 -4.41 -5.39
CA VAL A 372 12.33 -4.25 -5.44
C VAL A 372 13.00 -5.23 -4.48
N ILE A 373 14.18 -5.69 -4.88
CA ILE A 373 15.08 -6.52 -4.09
C ILE A 373 16.23 -5.61 -3.62
N PRO A 374 16.32 -5.29 -2.32
CA PRO A 374 17.47 -4.58 -1.79
C PRO A 374 18.73 -5.45 -1.90
N LEU A 375 19.84 -4.83 -2.25
CA LEU A 375 21.16 -5.43 -2.30
C LEU A 375 22.13 -4.57 -1.51
N ASP A 376 22.76 -5.17 -0.51
CA ASP A 376 23.88 -4.56 0.18
C ASP A 376 25.17 -5.04 -0.48
N ILE A 377 25.89 -4.11 -1.11
CA ILE A 377 27.13 -4.39 -1.82
C ILE A 377 28.27 -3.81 -0.98
N ASP A 378 28.94 -4.69 -0.24
CA ASP A 378 30.14 -4.33 0.51
C ASP A 378 31.23 -3.85 -0.44
N VAL A 379 31.75 -2.65 -0.19
CA VAL A 379 32.97 -2.17 -0.85
C VAL A 379 34.11 -2.33 0.14
N ALA A 380 35.16 -3.03 -0.26
CA ALA A 380 36.40 -3.02 0.49
C ALA A 380 36.86 -1.56 0.65
N SER A 381 36.89 -1.06 1.89
CA SER A 381 37.45 0.26 2.18
C SER A 381 38.92 0.25 1.76
N ASN A 382 39.26 1.05 0.75
CA ASN A 382 40.66 1.38 0.54
C ASN A 382 41.04 2.34 1.68
N ASP A 383 41.68 1.81 2.72
CA ASP A 383 42.16 2.54 3.92
C ASP A 383 43.23 3.63 3.61
N ASP A 384 43.47 3.99 2.35
CA ASP A 384 44.59 4.85 1.93
C ASP A 384 44.21 6.29 1.53
N CYS A 385 43.00 6.77 1.82
CA CYS A 385 42.66 8.18 1.62
C CYS A 385 42.18 8.84 2.92
N ALA A 386 43.13 9.36 3.69
CA ALA A 386 42.83 10.32 4.75
C ALA A 386 42.32 11.63 4.12
N ASP A 387 41.29 12.20 4.77
CA ASP A 387 40.66 13.50 4.50
C ASP A 387 39.61 13.54 3.37
N THR A 388 38.40 13.10 3.70
CA THR A 388 37.15 13.81 3.34
C THR A 388 36.03 13.42 4.32
N ASP A 389 35.13 14.36 4.61
CA ASP A 389 34.03 14.25 5.59
C ASP A 389 33.28 12.91 5.55
N PRO A 390 32.79 12.39 6.70
CA PRO A 390 32.02 11.16 6.75
C PRO A 390 30.66 11.36 6.09
N THR A 391 30.57 11.16 4.78
CA THR A 391 29.30 10.91 4.11
C THR A 391 28.83 9.51 4.49
N PRO A 392 27.56 9.30 4.88
CA PRO A 392 27.10 7.98 5.32
C PRO A 392 27.31 6.94 4.22
N ASP A 393 28.00 5.87 4.60
CA ASP A 393 28.49 4.77 3.78
C ASP A 393 27.36 3.77 3.47
N TRP A 394 26.36 4.17 2.69
CA TRP A 394 25.25 3.30 2.29
C TRP A 394 25.30 2.98 0.79
N THR A 395 25.56 1.71 0.46
CA THR A 395 25.52 1.15 -0.90
C THR A 395 24.30 0.27 -1.12
N SER A 396 23.17 0.57 -0.47
CA SER A 396 21.93 -0.17 -0.72
C SER A 396 21.44 0.12 -2.14
N HIS A 397 21.52 -0.88 -3.00
CA HIS A 397 21.00 -0.85 -4.36
C HIS A 397 19.69 -1.63 -4.44
N MET A 398 18.87 -1.33 -5.45
CA MET A 398 17.60 -2.02 -5.65
C MET A 398 17.55 -2.62 -7.04
N VAL A 399 17.15 -3.88 -7.13
CA VAL A 399 16.92 -4.60 -8.39
C VAL A 399 15.47 -5.01 -8.50
N ARG A 400 14.99 -5.26 -9.71
CA ARG A 400 13.60 -5.62 -9.99
C ARG A 400 13.55 -6.56 -11.18
N GLY A 401 12.36 -7.10 -11.44
CA GLY A 401 12.11 -7.92 -12.63
C GLY A 401 12.57 -7.21 -13.91
N THR A 402 13.42 -7.87 -14.70
CA THR A 402 14.01 -7.27 -15.91
C THR A 402 12.98 -7.05 -17.02
N TRP A 403 11.84 -7.75 -16.95
CA TRP A 403 10.69 -7.58 -17.85
C TRP A 403 10.07 -6.16 -17.81
N PHE A 404 10.38 -5.35 -16.80
CA PHE A 404 9.98 -3.94 -16.78
C PHE A 404 10.87 -3.03 -17.63
N SER A 405 12.07 -3.47 -18.02
CA SER A 405 12.95 -2.69 -18.88
C SER A 405 12.64 -2.93 -20.36
N LYS A 406 12.74 -1.89 -21.16
CA LYS A 406 12.72 -2.00 -22.63
C LYS A 406 14.13 -2.08 -23.23
N ASN A 407 15.15 -1.73 -22.46
CA ASN A 407 16.53 -1.65 -22.93
C ASN A 407 17.35 -2.82 -22.38
N HIS A 408 17.56 -3.81 -23.23
CA HIS A 408 18.40 -4.99 -22.98
C HIS A 408 19.71 -4.94 -23.79
N GLY A 409 20.03 -3.77 -24.37
CA GLY A 409 21.28 -3.59 -25.09
C GLY A 409 22.49 -3.72 -24.17
N ILE A 410 23.66 -3.84 -24.80
CA ILE A 410 24.96 -3.81 -24.12
C ILE A 410 25.03 -2.57 -23.21
N PHE A 411 25.64 -2.75 -22.04
CA PHE A 411 25.68 -1.80 -20.94
C PHE A 411 24.35 -1.54 -20.19
N HIS A 412 23.25 -2.22 -20.54
CA HIS A 412 21.95 -2.02 -19.87
C HIS A 412 21.33 -3.33 -19.39
N TYR A 413 21.27 -4.36 -20.24
CA TYR A 413 20.85 -5.74 -19.89
C TYR A 413 19.47 -5.88 -19.21
N GLY A 414 18.63 -4.84 -19.25
CA GLY A 414 17.39 -4.79 -18.49
C GLY A 414 17.56 -4.49 -17.00
N LEU A 415 18.78 -4.20 -16.55
CA LEU A 415 19.13 -3.96 -15.15
C LEU A 415 19.14 -2.45 -14.81
N PRO A 416 19.04 -2.09 -13.52
CA PRO A 416 19.09 -0.70 -13.09
C PRO A 416 20.44 -0.05 -13.38
N ALA A 417 20.45 1.07 -14.12
CA ALA A 417 21.67 1.82 -14.41
C ALA A 417 22.46 2.24 -13.16
N PRO A 418 21.85 2.70 -12.04
CA PRO A 418 22.60 3.03 -10.83
C PRO A 418 23.38 1.86 -10.23
N LEU A 419 22.84 0.63 -10.32
CA LEU A 419 23.51 -0.59 -9.86
C LEU A 419 24.70 -0.90 -10.76
N LEU A 420 24.47 -0.93 -12.08
CA LEU A 420 25.54 -1.20 -13.04
C LEU A 420 26.66 -0.16 -12.88
N ASP A 421 26.33 1.13 -12.85
CA ASP A 421 27.30 2.21 -12.72
C ASP A 421 28.13 2.11 -11.43
N ARG A 422 27.54 1.65 -10.32
CA ARG A 422 28.31 1.36 -9.09
C ARG A 422 29.27 0.19 -9.31
N MET A 423 28.78 -0.92 -9.83
CA MET A 423 29.57 -2.14 -10.11
C MET A 423 30.71 -1.88 -11.10
N ARG A 424 30.53 -0.93 -12.02
CA ARG A 424 31.55 -0.47 -12.95
C ARG A 424 32.61 0.37 -12.27
N ARG A 425 32.19 1.34 -11.45
CA ARG A 425 33.11 2.19 -10.69
C ARG A 425 33.92 1.41 -9.66
N SER A 426 33.39 0.32 -9.11
CA SER A 426 34.16 -0.55 -8.21
C SER A 426 35.27 -1.31 -8.93
N ARG A 427 35.08 -1.67 -10.21
CA ARG A 427 36.11 -2.32 -11.05
C ARG A 427 37.06 -1.32 -11.72
N ASN A 428 36.57 -0.14 -12.09
CA ASN A 428 37.37 0.93 -12.70
C ASN A 428 36.89 2.31 -12.19
N PRO A 429 37.52 2.85 -11.14
CA PRO A 429 37.16 4.16 -10.58
C PRO A 429 37.33 5.33 -11.56
N SER A 430 38.21 5.18 -12.56
CA SER A 430 38.49 6.20 -13.59
C SER A 430 37.53 6.17 -14.79
N LEU A 431 36.51 5.31 -14.77
CA LEU A 431 35.58 5.16 -15.89
C LEU A 431 34.66 6.38 -16.07
N GLN A 432 34.87 7.13 -17.16
CA GLN A 432 34.12 8.37 -17.46
C GLN A 432 33.00 8.19 -18.49
N SER A 433 33.10 7.23 -19.42
CA SER A 433 32.05 6.94 -20.39
C SER A 433 32.07 5.48 -20.88
N MET A 434 30.90 4.96 -21.24
CA MET A 434 30.73 3.63 -21.81
C MET A 434 31.00 3.65 -23.31
N THR A 435 32.16 3.14 -23.70
CA THR A 435 32.51 2.87 -25.10
C THR A 435 32.76 1.39 -25.30
N LEU A 436 32.47 0.88 -26.50
CA LEU A 436 32.76 -0.51 -26.89
C LEU A 436 34.28 -0.67 -27.07
N THR A 437 34.99 -0.86 -25.96
CA THR A 437 36.39 -1.23 -25.92
C THR A 437 36.53 -2.62 -25.31
N PRO A 438 37.57 -3.40 -25.65
CA PRO A 438 37.81 -4.71 -25.05
C PRO A 438 37.90 -4.66 -23.52
N GLU A 439 38.53 -3.62 -22.96
CA GLU A 439 38.67 -3.40 -21.52
C GLU A 439 37.31 -3.21 -20.83
N ASN A 440 36.41 -2.41 -21.43
CA ASN A 440 35.08 -2.21 -20.88
C ASN A 440 34.22 -3.48 -21.01
N LEU A 441 34.37 -4.24 -22.10
CA LEU A 441 33.65 -5.51 -22.28
C LEU A 441 34.08 -6.55 -21.25
N GLU A 442 35.37 -6.64 -20.91
CA GLU A 442 35.86 -7.54 -19.86
C GLU A 442 35.24 -7.18 -18.49
N ILE A 443 35.19 -5.89 -18.15
CA ILE A 443 34.51 -5.38 -16.95
C ILE A 443 33.02 -5.79 -16.95
N GLU A 444 32.31 -5.64 -18.07
CA GLU A 444 30.89 -6.04 -18.15
C GLU A 444 30.70 -7.55 -18.00
N LEU A 445 31.56 -8.38 -18.60
CA LEU A 445 31.50 -9.83 -18.46
C LEU A 445 31.68 -10.27 -17.01
N ASP A 446 32.57 -9.61 -16.26
CA ASP A 446 32.74 -9.87 -14.82
C ASP A 446 31.54 -9.41 -14.01
N ILE A 447 30.97 -8.24 -14.29
CA ILE A 447 29.73 -7.77 -13.65
C ILE A 447 28.59 -8.77 -13.85
N LEU A 448 28.40 -9.21 -15.09
CA LEU A 448 27.31 -10.12 -15.44
C LEU A 448 27.49 -11.48 -14.78
N ARG A 449 28.73 -11.97 -14.68
CA ARG A 449 29.05 -13.24 -14.00
C ARG A 449 28.74 -13.17 -12.51
N ASP A 450 29.14 -12.10 -11.85
CA ASP A 450 28.92 -11.93 -10.41
C ASP A 450 27.43 -11.79 -10.10
N LEU A 451 26.70 -10.97 -10.88
CA LEU A 451 25.25 -10.85 -10.74
C LEU A 451 24.53 -12.17 -11.03
N CYS A 452 24.95 -12.90 -12.07
CA CYS A 452 24.37 -14.20 -12.41
C CYS A 452 24.55 -15.18 -11.25
N SER A 453 25.78 -15.33 -10.74
CA SER A 453 26.09 -16.23 -9.62
C SER A 453 25.28 -15.88 -8.37
N MET A 454 25.22 -14.59 -8.01
CA MET A 454 24.50 -14.12 -6.83
C MET A 454 23.00 -14.41 -6.92
N PHE A 455 22.36 -14.11 -8.07
CA PHE A 455 20.93 -14.34 -8.23
C PHE A 455 20.56 -15.81 -8.50
N GLU A 456 21.48 -16.63 -9.01
CA GLU A 456 21.32 -18.09 -9.05
C GLU A 456 21.30 -18.65 -7.64
N GLU A 457 22.24 -18.25 -6.77
CA GLU A 457 22.26 -18.66 -5.37
C GLU A 457 20.98 -18.25 -4.62
N MET A 458 20.54 -17.00 -4.78
CA MET A 458 19.28 -16.53 -4.18
C MET A 458 18.06 -17.30 -4.69
N ARG A 459 17.99 -17.59 -5.99
CA ARG A 459 16.89 -18.38 -6.59
C ARG A 459 16.90 -19.81 -6.05
N ASP A 460 18.06 -20.44 -6.00
CA ASP A 460 18.21 -21.82 -5.57
C ASP A 460 17.92 -21.97 -4.06
N GLY A 461 18.20 -20.92 -3.27
CA GLY A 461 17.80 -20.79 -1.87
C GLY A 461 16.29 -20.80 -1.63
N LEU A 462 15.47 -20.48 -2.64
CA LEU A 462 14.00 -20.62 -2.55
C LEU A 462 13.54 -22.08 -2.72
N GLY A 463 14.40 -23.00 -3.15
CA GLY A 463 14.02 -24.40 -3.38
C GLY A 463 13.05 -24.61 -4.55
N ASP A 464 12.63 -25.86 -4.73
CA ASP A 464 11.90 -26.33 -5.91
C ASP A 464 10.40 -25.92 -5.90
N PRO A 465 9.89 -25.23 -6.96
CA PRO A 465 8.47 -24.88 -7.09
C PRO A 465 7.50 -26.07 -7.06
N GLU A 466 7.95 -27.28 -7.40
CA GLU A 466 7.11 -28.49 -7.39
C GLU A 466 6.87 -29.04 -5.99
N LEU A 467 7.71 -28.66 -5.02
CA LEU A 467 7.58 -29.05 -3.61
C LEU A 467 6.69 -28.10 -2.81
N ASP A 468 6.33 -26.95 -3.38
CA ASP A 468 5.44 -25.97 -2.74
C ASP A 468 4.01 -26.56 -2.65
N ASN A 469 3.37 -26.47 -1.48
CA ASN A 469 2.05 -27.07 -1.21
C ASN A 469 0.91 -26.29 -1.90
N ARG A 470 0.81 -26.41 -3.24
CA ARG A 470 -0.17 -25.69 -4.08
C ARG A 470 -1.61 -26.24 -3.95
N GLU A 471 -1.79 -27.43 -3.40
CA GLU A 471 -3.10 -28.07 -3.22
C GLU A 471 -3.78 -27.68 -1.89
N THR A 472 -3.10 -26.88 -1.04
CA THR A 472 -3.66 -26.43 0.23
C THR A 472 -4.90 -25.56 0.05
N THR A 473 -5.87 -25.72 0.96
CA THR A 473 -7.03 -24.84 1.05
C THR A 473 -6.76 -23.60 1.91
N SER A 474 -5.57 -23.48 2.51
CA SER A 474 -5.24 -22.38 3.43
C SER A 474 -4.82 -21.13 2.65
N CYS A 475 -5.55 -20.03 2.87
CA CYS A 475 -5.30 -18.76 2.17
C CYS A 475 -3.93 -18.15 2.50
N ASP A 476 -3.49 -18.28 3.76
CA ASP A 476 -2.19 -17.78 4.21
C ASP A 476 -1.00 -18.52 3.58
N VAL A 477 -1.07 -19.85 3.48
CA VAL A 477 -0.06 -20.66 2.78
C VAL A 477 -0.04 -20.32 1.29
N LYS A 478 -1.20 -20.12 0.67
CA LYS A 478 -1.28 -19.70 -0.73
C LYS A 478 -0.60 -18.35 -0.97
N LEU A 479 -0.87 -17.35 -0.13
CA LEU A 479 -0.20 -16.04 -0.21
C LEU A 479 1.31 -16.13 -0.02
N ALA A 480 1.77 -16.98 0.90
CA ALA A 480 3.20 -17.23 1.11
C ALA A 480 3.87 -17.83 -0.15
N VAL A 481 3.24 -18.85 -0.75
CA VAL A 481 3.72 -19.48 -1.98
C VAL A 481 3.68 -18.50 -3.15
N ASP A 482 2.62 -17.72 -3.30
CA ASP A 482 2.48 -16.72 -4.37
C ASP A 482 3.56 -15.63 -4.26
N PHE A 483 3.90 -15.18 -3.04
CA PHE A 483 4.99 -14.23 -2.80
C PHE A 483 6.36 -14.84 -3.13
N LYS A 484 6.57 -16.11 -2.77
CA LYS A 484 7.79 -16.85 -3.07
C LYS A 484 7.98 -17.03 -4.59
N ASP A 485 6.91 -17.36 -5.30
CA ASP A 485 6.89 -17.45 -6.77
C ASP A 485 7.22 -16.10 -7.42
N LEU A 486 6.74 -14.99 -6.85
CA LEU A 486 7.10 -13.64 -7.29
C LEU A 486 8.61 -13.38 -7.17
N GLN A 487 9.24 -13.67 -6.02
CA GLN A 487 10.69 -13.52 -5.86
C GLN A 487 11.47 -14.43 -6.81
N ARG A 488 11.06 -15.70 -6.93
CA ARG A 488 11.64 -16.67 -7.87
C ARG A 488 11.61 -16.16 -9.31
N ARG A 489 10.49 -15.54 -9.73
CA ARG A 489 10.34 -14.92 -11.05
C ARG A 489 11.29 -13.74 -11.23
N ILE A 490 11.42 -12.85 -10.23
CA ILE A 490 12.35 -11.71 -10.26
C ILE A 490 13.78 -12.21 -10.44
N PHE A 491 14.25 -13.12 -9.57
CA PHE A 491 15.61 -13.65 -9.63
C PHE A 491 15.90 -14.34 -10.96
N SER A 492 14.98 -15.19 -11.43
CA SER A 492 15.12 -15.89 -12.71
C SER A 492 15.22 -14.91 -13.89
N SER A 493 14.49 -13.80 -13.87
CA SER A 493 14.57 -12.79 -14.92
C SER A 493 15.92 -12.07 -14.96
N ILE A 494 16.51 -11.84 -13.78
CA ILE A 494 17.83 -11.21 -13.66
C ILE A 494 18.92 -12.15 -14.17
N VAL A 495 18.87 -13.43 -13.77
CA VAL A 495 19.78 -14.48 -14.26
C VAL A 495 19.71 -14.59 -15.79
N ALA A 496 18.51 -14.71 -16.35
CA ALA A 496 18.31 -14.80 -17.79
C ALA A 496 18.85 -13.56 -18.53
N SER A 497 18.60 -12.36 -18.00
CA SER A 497 19.17 -11.11 -18.51
C SER A 497 20.69 -11.08 -18.48
N CYS A 498 21.31 -11.57 -17.40
CA CYS A 498 22.76 -11.62 -17.26
C CYS A 498 23.39 -12.59 -18.26
N GLN A 499 22.80 -13.78 -18.41
CA GLN A 499 23.24 -14.80 -19.38
C GLN A 499 23.13 -14.28 -20.83
N ALA A 500 21.99 -13.70 -21.20
CA ALA A 500 21.81 -13.10 -22.53
C ALA A 500 22.77 -11.93 -22.79
N GLY A 501 23.04 -11.13 -21.76
CA GLY A 501 24.05 -10.07 -21.81
C GLY A 501 25.45 -10.60 -22.04
N TYR A 502 25.80 -11.70 -21.36
CA TYR A 502 27.11 -12.35 -21.46
C TYR A 502 27.35 -12.89 -22.89
N GLU A 503 26.37 -13.62 -23.44
CA GLU A 503 26.40 -14.09 -24.83
C GLU A 503 26.54 -12.94 -25.83
N SER A 504 25.75 -11.87 -25.64
CA SER A 504 25.78 -10.70 -26.52
C SER A 504 27.12 -9.96 -26.47
N SER A 505 27.74 -9.87 -25.29
CA SER A 505 29.04 -9.22 -25.09
C SER A 505 30.21 -10.05 -25.62
N GLN A 506 30.08 -11.38 -25.74
CA GLN A 506 31.11 -12.23 -26.37
C GLN A 506 31.09 -12.19 -27.90
N LEU A 507 29.97 -11.81 -28.51
CA LEU A 507 29.79 -11.75 -29.96
C LEU A 507 30.27 -10.43 -30.59
N VAL A 508 30.63 -9.43 -29.76
CA VAL A 508 31.15 -8.12 -30.16
C VAL A 508 32.65 -8.09 -29.97
#